data_AF-A0A441TS51-F1
#
_entry.id   AF-A0A441TS51-F1
#
_cell.length_a   1.000
_cell.length_b   1.000
_cell.length_c   1.000
_cell.angle_alpha   90.00
_cell.angle_beta   90.00
_cell.angle_gamma   90.00
#
_symmetry.space_group_name_H-M   'P 1'
#
loop_
_entity.id
_entity.type
_entity.pdbx_description
1 polymer ?
#
loop_
_entity_poly.entity_id
_entity_poly.type
_entity_poly.pdbx_seq_one_letter_code
_entity_poly.pdbx_strand_id
1 'polypeptide(L)' 'IVTADQLFFLEINSLPGLTKASLFPKELAAQGIAFAEFIQGQIELAVARFDN' A
#
# COMPACT_ATOMS: atom_id res chain seq x y z
N ILE A 1 13.30 0.10 10.76
CA ILE A 1 14.51 -0.72 11.05
C ILE A 1 14.26 -1.49 12.33
N VAL A 2 14.65 -2.77 12.38
CA VAL A 2 14.54 -3.62 13.57
C VAL A 2 15.94 -3.95 14.07
N THR A 3 16.22 -3.70 15.35
CA THR A 3 17.38 -4.23 16.09
C THR A 3 16.91 -5.38 17.00
N ALA A 4 17.82 -5.97 17.78
CA ALA A 4 17.47 -7.09 18.68
C ALA A 4 16.43 -6.71 19.76
N ASP A 5 16.40 -5.44 20.15
CA ASP A 5 15.68 -4.90 21.29
C ASP A 5 14.71 -3.78 20.93
N GLN A 6 14.81 -3.20 19.73
CA GLN A 6 14.08 -1.99 19.38
C GLN A 6 13.62 -1.94 17.93
N LEU A 7 12.43 -1.36 17.74
CA LEU A 7 11.88 -0.98 16.44
C LEU A 7 12.05 0.53 16.23
N PHE A 8 12.60 0.90 15.09
CA PHE A 8 12.76 2.29 14.66
C PHE A 8 11.86 2.56 13.44
N PHE A 9 10.90 3.46 13.61
CA PHE A 9 10.12 4.01 12.50
C PHE A 9 10.93 5.11 11.81
N LEU A 10 11.15 4.96 10.51
CA LEU A 10 11.92 5.93 9.72
C LEU A 10 11.01 6.87 8.93
N GLU A 11 10.03 6.29 8.24
CA GLU A 11 9.16 7.03 7.33
C GLU A 11 7.83 6.32 7.14
N ILE A 12 6.85 7.09 6.68
CA ILE A 12 5.64 6.61 6.04
C ILE A 12 5.60 7.22 4.64
N ASN A 13 5.47 6.36 3.63
CA ASN A 13 5.33 6.79 2.26
C ASN A 13 3.84 6.81 1.86
N SER A 14 3.29 8.00 1.65
CA SER A 14 1.88 8.18 1.26
C SER A 14 1.61 8.00 -0.24
N LEU A 15 2.66 7.89 -1.06
CA LEU A 15 2.60 7.69 -2.51
C LEU A 15 3.64 6.63 -2.93
N PRO A 16 3.41 5.34 -2.58
CA PRO A 16 4.39 4.30 -2.83
C PRO A 16 4.55 4.07 -4.34
N GLY A 17 5.65 3.44 -4.74
CA GLY A 17 5.81 2.98 -6.11
C GLY A 17 4.72 1.96 -6.49
N LEU A 18 4.09 2.16 -7.66
CA LEU A 18 2.95 1.35 -8.13
C LEU A 18 3.26 0.47 -9.35
N THR A 19 4.54 0.31 -9.69
CA THR A 19 4.95 -0.59 -10.80
C THR A 19 5.09 -2.03 -10.32
N LYS A 20 5.10 -3.00 -11.23
CA LYS A 20 5.32 -4.42 -10.89
C LYS A 20 6.62 -4.68 -10.12
N ALA A 21 7.63 -3.83 -10.29
CA ALA A 21 8.92 -3.95 -9.59
C ALA A 21 8.89 -3.36 -8.18
N SER A 22 7.91 -2.51 -7.86
CA SER A 22 7.80 -1.80 -6.59
C SER A 22 7.40 -2.74 -5.44
N LEU A 23 7.76 -2.38 -4.20
CA LEU A 23 7.48 -3.18 -3.01
C LEU A 23 5.98 -3.33 -2.76
N PHE A 24 5.23 -2.24 -2.87
CA PHE A 24 3.81 -2.22 -2.50
C PHE A 24 2.95 -3.19 -3.34
N PRO A 25 3.05 -3.24 -4.70
CA PRO A 25 2.37 -4.27 -5.48
C PRO A 25 2.84 -5.70 -5.19
N LYS A 26 4.10 -5.91 -4.82
CA LYS A 26 4.62 -7.24 -4.43
C LYS A 26 4.03 -7.72 -3.10
N GLU A 27 3.87 -6.82 -2.13
CA GLU A 27 3.24 -7.12 -0.83
C GLU A 27 1.75 -7.47 -0.99
N LEU A 28 1.00 -6.73 -1.82
CA LEU A 28 -0.39 -7.05 -2.14
C LEU A 28 -0.52 -8.46 -2.74
N ALA A 29 0.32 -8.79 -3.72
CA ALA A 29 0.32 -10.11 -4.34
C ALA A 29 0.67 -11.23 -3.34
N ALA A 30 1.60 -10.98 -2.41
CA ALA A 30 1.93 -11.92 -1.34
C ALA A 30 0.76 -12.17 -0.37
N GLN A 31 -0.15 -11.21 -0.23
CA GLN A 31 -1.41 -11.34 0.52
C GLN A 31 -2.57 -11.92 -0.33
N GLY A 32 -2.30 -12.30 -1.58
CA GLY A 32 -3.32 -12.82 -2.50
C GLY A 32 -4.28 -11.76 -3.05
N ILE A 33 -3.94 -10.47 -2.92
CA ILE A 33 -4.76 -9.36 -3.41
C ILE A 33 -4.28 -9.00 -4.82
N ALA A 34 -5.19 -9.06 -5.82
CA ALA A 34 -4.84 -8.64 -7.16
C ALA A 34 -4.68 -7.12 -7.24
N PHE A 35 -3.63 -6.65 -7.92
CA PHE A 35 -3.34 -5.22 -8.00
C PHE A 35 -4.50 -4.40 -8.61
N ALA A 36 -5.19 -4.93 -9.62
CA ALA A 36 -6.35 -4.27 -10.22
C ALA A 36 -7.52 -4.11 -9.24
N GLU A 37 -7.79 -5.14 -8.42
CA GLU A 37 -8.82 -5.10 -7.39
C GLU A 37 -8.49 -4.06 -6.32
N PHE A 38 -7.22 -4.00 -5.91
CA PHE A 38 -6.75 -2.97 -4.98
C PHE A 38 -7.00 -1.55 -5.52
N ILE A 39 -6.60 -1.28 -6.77
CA ILE A 39 -6.78 0.06 -7.38
C ILE A 39 -8.26 0.42 -7.48
N GLN A 40 -9.12 -0.54 -7.83
CA GLN A 40 -10.57 -0.35 -7.86
C GLN A 40 -11.09 0.08 -6.48
N GLY A 41 -10.67 -0.60 -5.40
CA GLY A 41 -11.03 -0.22 -4.03
C GLY A 41 -10.51 1.18 -3.64
N GLN A 42 -9.32 1.58 -4.07
CA GLN A 42 -8.81 2.94 -3.80
C GLN A 42 -9.65 4.02 -4.48
N ILE A 43 -10.14 3.77 -5.70
CA ILE A 43 -11.02 4.69 -6.42
C ILE A 43 -12.37 4.81 -5.68
N GLU A 44 -12.95 3.69 -5.27
CA GLU A 44 -14.21 3.66 -4.51
C GLU A 44 -14.11 4.44 -3.19
N LEU A 45 -13.02 4.27 -2.45
CA LEU A 45 -12.75 5.05 -1.24
C LEU A 45 -12.62 6.56 -1.55
N ALA A 46 -11.98 6.91 -2.66
CA ALA A 46 -11.82 8.32 -3.05
C ALA A 46 -13.16 8.97 -3.44
N VAL A 47 -14.02 8.26 -4.19
CA VAL A 47 -15.38 8.70 -4.55
C VAL A 47 -16.23 8.85 -3.30
N ALA A 48 -16.28 7.83 -2.43
CA ALA A 48 -17.03 7.89 -1.19
C ALA A 48 -16.59 9.06 -0.31
N ARG A 49 -15.29 9.36 -0.22
CA ARG A 49 -14.78 10.52 0.52
C ARG A 49 -15.21 11.85 -0.10
N PHE A 50 -15.32 11.92 -1.43
CA PHE A 50 -15.70 13.14 -2.13
C PHE A 50 -17.21 13.45 -2.01
N ASP A 51 -18.04 12.41 -1.99
CA ASP A 51 -19.50 12.53 -1.91
C ASP A 51 -20.03 12.79 -0.48
N ASN A 52 -19.17 12.69 0.54
CA ASN A 52 -19.46 13.07 1.94
C ASN A 52 -19.13 14.54 2.22
#